data_AF-A0A166HTZ6-F1
#
_entry.id   AF-A0A166HTZ6-F1
#
_cell.length_a   1.000
_cell.length_b   1.000
_cell.length_c   1.000
_cell.angle_alpha   90.00
_cell.angle_beta   90.00
_cell.angle_gamma   90.00
#
_symmetry.space_group_name_H-M   'P 1'
#
loop_
_entity.id
_entity.type
_entity.pdbx_description
1 polymer ?
#
loop_
_entity_poly.entity_id
_entity_poly.type
_entity_poly.pdbx_seq_one_letter_code
_entity_poly.pdbx_strand_id
1 'polypeptide(L)'
;MGIHLLLSYARRLRGPTIIGCDNQAVLRGLTNQSSNSGHYLLDNIHDLEERLHAKQDNIIRAAERTLARRNNERWTTKRRGVVDLQLHWVPGHRDFGPNERADQEAKMAAQKLSSPRGELPACLRKTALPTSVAALRQAHKEQLKRTWRK
;
A
#
# COMPACT_ATOMS: atom_id res chain seq x y z
N MET A 1 2.74 -0.02 1.94
CA MET A 1 3.93 0.49 1.21
C MET A 1 4.30 -0.33 -0.01
N GLY A 2 4.39 -1.68 0.06
CA GLY A 2 4.82 -2.53 -1.07
C GLY A 2 4.09 -2.27 -2.40
N ILE A 3 2.75 -2.24 -2.41
CA ILE A 3 1.96 -1.96 -3.62
C ILE A 3 2.27 -0.56 -4.19
N HIS A 4 2.53 0.43 -3.32
CA HIS A 4 2.88 1.76 -3.76
C HIS A 4 4.23 1.79 -4.47
N LEU A 5 5.22 1.00 -4.03
CA LEU A 5 6.50 0.87 -4.71
C LEU A 5 6.31 0.26 -6.10
N LEU A 6 5.44 -0.75 -6.24
CA LEU A 6 5.10 -1.32 -7.55
C LEU A 6 4.43 -0.26 -8.46
N LEU A 7 3.52 0.54 -7.92
CA LEU A 7 2.89 1.63 -8.65
C LEU A 7 3.89 2.71 -9.09
N SER A 8 4.91 3.00 -8.28
CA SER A 8 5.87 4.07 -8.55
C SER A 8 7.04 3.64 -9.44
N TYR A 9 7.61 2.46 -9.20
CA TYR A 9 8.87 2.03 -9.81
C TYR A 9 8.70 0.92 -10.84
N ALA A 10 7.68 0.06 -10.72
CA ALA A 10 7.49 -1.01 -11.68
C ALA A 10 6.80 -0.46 -12.94
N ARG A 11 7.51 -0.48 -14.08
CA ARG A 11 6.92 -0.11 -15.37
C ARG A 11 5.86 -1.13 -15.78
N ARG A 12 6.24 -2.40 -15.91
CA ARG A 12 5.35 -3.51 -16.27
C ARG A 12 5.70 -4.74 -15.43
N LEU A 13 4.70 -5.37 -14.83
CA LEU A 13 4.84 -6.65 -14.14
C LEU A 13 4.69 -7.77 -15.17
N ARG A 14 5.67 -8.69 -15.22
CA ARG A 14 5.74 -9.75 -16.24
C ARG A 14 5.41 -11.15 -15.71
N GLY A 15 5.28 -11.31 -14.39
CA GLY A 15 5.00 -12.58 -13.75
C GLY A 15 4.46 -12.38 -12.34
N PRO A 16 4.35 -13.47 -11.55
CA PRO A 16 3.90 -13.42 -10.17
C PRO A 16 4.70 -12.42 -9.36
N THR A 17 4.00 -11.52 -8.67
CA THR A 17 4.61 -10.51 -7.80
C THR A 17 4.24 -10.82 -6.36
N ILE A 18 5.26 -11.12 -5.56
CA ILE A 18 5.10 -11.52 -4.15
C ILE A 18 5.43 -10.34 -3.24
N ILE A 19 4.54 -10.08 -2.28
CA ILE A 19 4.78 -9.15 -1.17
C ILE A 19 4.74 -9.95 0.13
N GLY A 20 5.86 -9.96 0.85
CA GLY A 20 5.93 -10.51 2.21
C GLY A 20 5.37 -9.54 3.24
N CYS A 21 4.62 -10.05 4.21
CA CYS A 21 4.15 -9.30 5.37
C CYS A 21 4.17 -10.17 6.63
N ASP A 22 4.76 -9.68 7.70
CA ASP A 22 4.80 -10.37 9.00
C ASP A 22 3.57 -10.06 9.87
N ASN A 23 2.84 -8.99 9.56
CA ASN A 23 1.63 -8.60 10.25
C ASN A 23 0.45 -9.52 9.87
N GLN A 24 0.32 -10.60 10.64
CA GLN A 24 -0.73 -11.60 10.46
C GLN A 24 -2.14 -11.01 10.56
N ALA A 25 -2.34 -9.93 11.33
CA ALA A 25 -3.64 -9.26 11.43
C ALA A 25 -4.03 -8.55 10.12
N VAL A 26 -3.06 -7.93 9.43
CA VAL A 26 -3.29 -7.33 8.10
C VAL A 26 -3.67 -8.39 7.09
N LEU A 27 -2.94 -9.51 7.04
CA LEU A 27 -3.24 -10.60 6.11
C LEU A 27 -4.64 -11.19 6.33
N ARG A 28 -5.02 -11.42 7.59
CA ARG A 28 -6.38 -11.87 7.93
C ARG A 28 -7.43 -10.81 7.58
N GLY A 29 -7.14 -9.54 7.84
CA GLY A 29 -8.05 -8.43 7.50
C GLY A 29 -8.31 -8.33 6.00
N LEU A 30 -7.29 -8.54 5.16
CA LEU A 30 -7.43 -8.50 3.70
C LEU A 30 -8.30 -9.63 3.13
N THR A 31 -8.45 -10.75 3.86
CA THR A 31 -9.38 -11.81 3.46
C THR A 31 -10.85 -11.45 3.73
N ASN A 32 -11.12 -10.42 4.55
CA ASN A 32 -12.47 -10.02 4.90
C ASN A 32 -12.93 -8.83 4.05
N GLN A 33 -13.80 -9.09 3.07
CA GLN A 33 -14.16 -8.13 2.01
C GLN A 33 -15.29 -7.15 2.38
N SER A 34 -15.80 -7.16 3.61
CA SER A 34 -16.81 -6.18 4.06
C SER A 34 -16.13 -4.94 4.66
N SER A 35 -16.25 -3.79 4.00
CA SER A 35 -15.76 -2.51 4.53
C SER A 35 -16.54 -2.13 5.80
N ASN A 36 -15.84 -2.03 6.92
CA ASN A 36 -16.37 -1.56 8.20
C ASN A 36 -15.72 -0.23 8.56
N SER A 37 -16.29 0.53 9.50
CA SER A 37 -15.78 1.83 9.93
C SER A 37 -14.34 1.81 10.50
N GLY A 38 -13.80 0.63 10.82
CA GLY A 38 -12.39 0.42 11.20
C GLY A 38 -11.45 -0.04 10.08
N HIS A 39 -11.95 -0.28 8.87
CA HIS A 39 -11.22 -0.93 7.76
C HIS A 39 -10.57 0.04 6.78
N TYR A 40 -10.51 1.35 7.09
CA TYR A 40 -9.97 2.36 6.16
C TYR A 40 -8.56 2.05 5.62
N LEU A 41 -7.71 1.35 6.40
CA LEU A 41 -6.41 0.89 5.93
C LEU A 41 -6.50 -0.26 4.92
N LEU A 42 -7.45 -1.18 5.13
CA LEU A 42 -7.73 -2.29 4.21
C LEU A 42 -8.34 -1.76 2.90
N ASP A 43 -9.29 -0.82 2.99
CA ASP A 43 -9.87 -0.14 1.83
C ASP A 43 -8.78 0.56 1.01
N ASN A 44 -7.83 1.23 1.67
CA ASN A 44 -6.68 1.84 0.99
C ASN A 44 -5.81 0.80 0.26
N ILE A 45 -5.61 -0.38 0.85
CA ILE A 45 -4.84 -1.46 0.21
C ILE A 45 -5.58 -1.96 -1.03
N HIS A 46 -6.89 -2.20 -0.94
CA HIS A 46 -7.72 -2.60 -2.08
C HIS A 46 -7.72 -1.54 -3.19
N ASP A 47 -7.83 -0.26 -2.86
CA ASP A 47 -7.74 0.84 -3.83
C ASP A 47 -6.38 0.86 -4.55
N LEU A 48 -5.29 0.62 -3.82
CA LEU A 48 -3.95 0.56 -4.39
C LEU A 48 -3.80 -0.66 -5.32
N GLU A 49 -4.36 -1.80 -4.95
CA GLU A 49 -4.40 -3.01 -5.78
C GLU A 49 -5.19 -2.77 -7.07
N GLU A 50 -6.39 -2.19 -6.99
CA GLU A 50 -7.21 -1.88 -8.17
C GLU A 50 -6.50 -0.91 -9.11
N ARG A 51 -5.82 0.10 -8.54
CA ARG A 51 -4.98 1.03 -9.32
C ARG A 51 -3.80 0.32 -9.98
N LEU A 52 -3.19 -0.65 -9.31
CA LEU A 52 -2.10 -1.45 -9.89
C LEU A 52 -2.60 -2.26 -11.09
N HIS A 53 -3.73 -2.97 -10.95
CA HIS A 53 -4.35 -3.68 -12.06
C HIS A 53 -4.69 -2.75 -13.22
N ALA A 54 -5.33 -1.61 -12.94
CA ALA A 54 -5.68 -0.64 -13.97
C ALA A 54 -4.46 -0.09 -14.70
N LYS A 55 -3.36 0.19 -13.97
CA LYS A 55 -2.09 0.62 -14.58
C LYS A 55 -1.54 -0.45 -15.50
N GLN A 56 -1.52 -1.71 -15.07
CA GLN A 56 -0.98 -2.81 -15.85
C GLN A 56 -1.85 -3.12 -17.08
N ASP A 57 -3.18 -3.03 -16.96
CA ASP A 57 -4.13 -3.25 -18.05
C ASP A 57 -3.92 -2.23 -19.17
N ASN A 58 -3.79 -0.96 -18.79
CA ASN A 58 -3.51 0.13 -19.73
C ASN A 58 -2.18 -0.05 -20.48
N ILE A 59 -1.20 -0.73 -19.88
CA ILE A 59 0.10 -1.01 -20.51
C ILE A 59 0.01 -2.25 -21.39
N ILE A 60 -0.62 -3.32 -20.90
CA ILE A 60 -0.72 -4.61 -21.60
C ILE A 60 -1.61 -4.47 -22.84
N ARG A 61 -2.77 -3.81 -22.70
CA ARG A 61 -3.79 -3.68 -23.75
C ARG A 61 -3.76 -2.33 -24.45
N ALA A 62 -2.58 -1.69 -24.49
CA ALA A 62 -2.41 -0.36 -25.09
C ALA A 62 -2.82 -0.32 -26.58
N ALA A 63 -2.54 -1.39 -27.32
CA ALA A 63 -2.91 -1.52 -28.74
C ALA A 63 -4.44 -1.63 -28.91
N GLU A 64 -5.09 -2.53 -28.17
CA GLU A 64 -6.56 -2.69 -28.17
C GLU A 64 -7.26 -1.37 -27.80
N ARG A 65 -6.76 -0.67 -26.78
CA ARG A 65 -7.31 0.63 -26.37
C ARG A 65 -7.22 1.67 -27.48
N THR A 66 -6.14 1.65 -28.24
CA THR A 66 -5.95 2.55 -29.39
C THR A 66 -6.94 2.24 -30.50
N LEU A 67 -7.20 0.95 -30.76
CA LEU A 67 -8.19 0.51 -31.75
C LEU A 67 -9.62 0.87 -31.33
N ALA A 68 -10.02 0.56 -30.09
CA ALA A 68 -11.33 0.91 -29.56
C ALA A 68 -11.59 2.43 -29.66
N ARG A 69 -10.58 3.25 -29.35
CA ARG A 69 -10.67 4.70 -29.48
C ARG A 69 -10.83 5.16 -30.94
N ARG A 70 -10.19 4.50 -31.91
CA ARG A 70 -10.38 4.79 -33.34
C ARG A 70 -11.78 4.42 -33.81
N ASN A 71 -12.32 3.32 -33.31
CA ASN A 71 -13.65 2.82 -33.64
C ASN A 71 -14.77 3.52 -32.85
N ASN A 72 -14.44 4.49 -31.99
CA ASN A 72 -15.37 5.17 -31.08
C ASN A 72 -16.13 4.20 -30.15
N GLU A 73 -15.48 3.10 -29.77
CA GLU A 73 -16.01 2.09 -28.87
C GLU A 73 -15.78 2.45 -27.39
N ARG A 74 -16.68 2.00 -26.51
CA ARG A 74 -16.55 2.22 -25.07
C ARG A 74 -15.43 1.34 -24.49
N TRP A 75 -14.32 1.95 -24.10
CA TRP A 75 -13.24 1.27 -23.39
C TRP A 75 -13.51 1.14 -21.90
N THR A 76 -13.30 -0.05 -21.34
CA THR A 76 -13.35 -0.30 -19.89
C THR A 76 -12.03 -0.91 -19.41
N THR A 77 -11.40 -0.24 -18.45
CA THR A 77 -10.14 -0.70 -17.87
C THR A 77 -10.39 -1.78 -16.83
N LYS A 78 -9.69 -2.92 -16.94
CA LYS A 78 -9.78 -3.98 -15.93
C LYS A 78 -9.09 -3.54 -14.64
N ARG A 79 -9.79 -3.68 -13.52
CA ARG A 79 -9.30 -3.31 -12.18
C ARG A 79 -8.95 -4.50 -11.29
N ARG A 80 -9.19 -5.72 -11.75
CA ARG A 80 -8.89 -6.97 -11.02
C ARG A 80 -8.42 -8.05 -12.00
N GLY A 81 -7.63 -9.00 -11.53
CA GLY A 81 -7.19 -10.16 -12.31
C GLY A 81 -6.26 -9.85 -13.49
N VAL A 82 -5.64 -8.65 -13.50
CA VAL A 82 -4.71 -8.24 -14.57
C VAL A 82 -3.28 -8.69 -14.29
N VAL A 83 -2.92 -8.78 -13.01
CA VAL A 83 -1.62 -9.25 -12.54
C VAL A 83 -1.82 -10.30 -11.48
N ASP A 84 -0.86 -11.21 -11.38
CA ASP A 84 -0.78 -12.16 -10.27
C ASP A 84 -0.03 -11.48 -9.11
N LEU A 85 -0.80 -10.90 -8.18
CA LEU A 85 -0.28 -10.26 -6.97
C LEU A 85 -0.56 -11.16 -5.78
N GLN A 86 0.48 -11.56 -5.06
CA GLN A 86 0.39 -12.48 -3.94
C GLN A 86 0.92 -11.82 -2.67
N LEU A 87 0.13 -11.92 -1.60
CA LEU A 87 0.51 -11.49 -0.25
C LEU A 87 0.78 -12.73 0.59
N HIS A 88 2.03 -12.89 1.03
CA HIS A 88 2.48 -14.04 1.79
C HIS A 88 2.89 -13.64 3.19
N TRP A 89 2.54 -14.47 4.17
CA TRP A 89 3.06 -14.31 5.52
C TRP A 89 4.54 -14.64 5.54
N VAL A 90 5.33 -13.78 6.18
CA VAL A 90 6.75 -14.04 6.45
C VAL A 90 7.01 -13.95 7.95
N PRO A 91 7.86 -14.82 8.51
CA PRO A 91 8.20 -14.75 9.92
C PRO A 91 9.01 -13.49 10.23
N GLY A 92 8.59 -12.72 11.22
CA GLY A 92 9.39 -11.64 11.81
C GLY A 92 10.42 -12.18 12.80
N HIS A 93 11.51 -11.44 13.01
CA HIS A 93 12.56 -11.71 14.02
C HIS A 93 13.18 -13.13 13.97
N ARG A 94 13.34 -13.67 12.76
CA ARG A 94 13.81 -15.04 12.51
C ARG A 94 14.97 -15.08 11.50
N ASP A 95 15.80 -14.04 11.47
CA ASP A 95 16.94 -13.88 10.55
C ASP A 95 16.53 -13.90 9.07
N PHE A 96 15.25 -13.61 8.78
CA PHE A 96 14.78 -13.45 7.41
C PHE A 96 15.15 -12.06 6.90
N GLY A 97 16.38 -11.95 6.40
CA GLY A 97 17.03 -10.69 6.02
C GLY A 97 16.17 -9.70 5.20
N PRO A 98 15.33 -10.14 4.23
CA PRO A 98 14.42 -9.21 3.55
C PRO A 98 13.43 -8.50 4.46
N ASN A 99 12.80 -9.20 5.42
CA ASN A 99 11.88 -8.59 6.37
C ASN A 99 12.62 -7.72 7.38
N GLU A 100 13.79 -8.17 7.85
CA GLU A 100 14.57 -7.42 8.84
C GLU A 100 15.05 -6.07 8.33
N ARG A 101 15.45 -5.99 7.05
CA ARG A 101 15.76 -4.71 6.41
C ARG A 101 14.54 -3.80 6.36
N ALA A 102 13.37 -4.33 5.99
CA ALA A 102 12.14 -3.54 5.95
C ALA A 102 11.74 -3.04 7.35
N ASP A 103 11.87 -3.88 8.38
CA ASP A 103 11.63 -3.52 9.78
C ASP A 103 12.59 -2.46 10.29
N GLN A 104 13.88 -2.59 9.95
CA GLN A 104 14.88 -1.62 10.36
C GLN A 104 14.58 -0.23 9.78
N GLU A 105 14.25 -0.16 8.49
CA GLU A 105 13.81 1.09 7.84
C GLU A 105 12.54 1.65 8.49
N ALA A 106 11.56 0.80 8.79
CA ALA A 106 10.33 1.23 9.47
C ALA A 106 10.60 1.77 10.88
N LYS A 107 11.52 1.15 11.64
CA LYS A 107 11.95 1.63 12.97
C LYS A 107 12.68 2.97 12.89
N MET A 108 13.59 3.13 11.94
CA MET A 108 14.28 4.41 11.70
C MET A 108 13.27 5.51 11.35
N ALA A 109 12.33 5.23 10.45
CA ALA A 109 11.26 6.16 10.09
C ALA A 109 10.39 6.57 11.30
N ALA A 110 10.06 5.61 12.19
CA ALA A 110 9.30 5.90 13.40
C ALA A 110 10.07 6.81 14.39
N GLN A 111 11.40 6.75 14.38
CA GLN A 111 12.28 7.63 15.15
C GLN A 111 12.50 9.00 14.47
N LYS A 112 11.75 9.31 13.41
CA LYS A 112 11.88 10.53 12.58
C LYS A 112 13.20 10.61 11.81
N LEU A 113 13.92 9.51 11.68
CA LEU A 113 15.06 9.40 10.78
C LEU A 113 14.52 9.00 9.41
N SER A 114 14.93 9.71 8.36
CA SER A 114 14.42 9.47 7.00
C SER A 114 15.53 9.73 5.99
N SER A 115 15.53 8.97 4.90
CA SER A 115 16.42 9.20 3.77
C SER A 115 16.18 10.60 3.16
N PRO A 116 17.17 11.16 2.44
CA PRO A 116 16.99 12.40 1.69
C PRO A 116 15.77 12.36 0.78
N ARG A 117 15.11 13.52 0.61
CA ARG A 117 13.85 13.63 -0.15
C ARG A 117 13.92 13.08 -1.58
N GLY A 118 15.09 13.15 -2.22
CA GLY A 118 15.31 12.61 -3.58
C GLY A 118 15.26 11.08 -3.65
N GLU A 119 15.67 10.40 -2.59
CA GLU A 119 15.72 8.93 -2.51
C GLU A 119 14.39 8.31 -2.09
N LEU A 120 13.55 9.10 -1.41
CA LEU A 120 12.24 8.63 -0.99
C LEU A 120 11.30 8.38 -2.19
N PRO A 121 10.47 7.33 -2.14
CA PRO A 121 9.34 7.16 -3.04
C PRO A 121 8.44 8.39 -3.08
N ALA A 122 7.90 8.74 -4.24
CA ALA A 122 7.11 9.95 -4.44
C ALA A 122 5.93 10.09 -3.45
N CYS A 123 5.33 8.98 -3.00
CA CYS A 123 4.30 8.99 -1.97
C CYS A 123 4.76 9.42 -0.58
N LEU A 124 6.02 9.15 -0.25
CA LEU A 124 6.64 9.50 1.02
C LEU A 124 7.30 10.88 1.00
N ARG A 125 7.39 11.52 -0.18
CA ARG A 125 7.86 12.92 -0.32
C ARG A 125 6.82 13.96 0.11
N LYS A 126 5.59 13.54 0.44
CA LYS A 126 4.52 14.43 0.90
C LYS A 126 4.87 14.92 2.31
N THR A 127 4.66 16.20 2.58
CA THR A 127 5.01 16.87 3.84
C THR A 127 4.21 16.38 5.04
N ALA A 128 3.05 15.75 4.83
CA ALA A 128 2.25 15.14 5.88
C ALA A 128 1.94 13.67 5.54
N LEU A 129 2.37 12.76 6.41
CA LEU A 129 1.86 11.39 6.40
C LEU A 129 0.43 11.39 6.95
N PRO A 130 -0.47 10.55 6.43
CA PRO A 130 -1.83 10.45 6.95
C PRO A 130 -1.78 10.06 8.44
N THR A 131 -2.36 10.90 9.30
CA THR A 131 -2.42 10.63 10.73
C THR A 131 -3.37 9.47 10.97
N SER A 132 -2.91 8.43 11.68
CA SER A 132 -3.80 7.35 12.09
C SER A 132 -4.91 7.89 12.99
N VAL A 133 -6.17 7.55 12.70
CA VAL A 133 -7.32 7.90 13.53
C VAL A 133 -7.12 7.38 14.96
N ALA A 134 -6.49 6.22 15.11
CA ALA A 134 -6.16 5.67 16.42
C ALA A 134 -5.09 6.52 17.14
N ALA A 135 -4.05 6.97 16.41
CA ALA A 135 -3.04 7.86 16.98
C ALA A 135 -3.63 9.23 17.39
N LEU A 136 -4.54 9.78 16.59
CA LEU A 136 -5.31 11.00 16.94
C LEU A 136 -6.14 10.79 18.20
N ARG A 137 -6.88 9.68 18.29
CA ARG A 137 -7.69 9.33 19.46
C ARG A 137 -6.81 9.13 20.71
N GLN A 138 -5.64 8.51 20.57
CA GLN A 138 -4.72 8.30 21.68
C GLN A 138 -4.10 9.60 22.17
N ALA A 139 -3.64 10.47 21.26
CA ALA A 139 -3.13 11.80 21.61
C ALA A 139 -4.19 12.64 22.33
N HIS A 140 -5.43 12.63 21.84
CA HIS A 140 -6.55 13.30 22.49
C HIS A 140 -6.82 12.73 23.91
N LYS A 141 -6.80 11.39 24.06
CA LYS A 141 -7.01 10.73 25.35
C LYS A 141 -5.89 11.03 26.35
N GLU A 142 -4.64 11.13 25.90
CA GLU A 142 -3.52 11.56 26.74
C GLU A 142 -3.62 13.03 27.15
N GLN A 143 -4.05 13.89 26.23
CA GLN A 143 -4.30 15.30 26.53
C GLN A 143 -5.38 15.46 27.60
N LEU A 144 -6.50 14.73 27.49
CA LEU A 144 -7.52 14.67 28.54
C LEU A 144 -6.92 14.19 29.86
N LYS A 145 -6.20 13.07 29.89
CA LYS A 145 -5.58 12.56 31.14
C LYS A 145 -4.66 13.57 31.82
N ARG A 146 -3.94 14.41 31.06
CA ARG A 146 -3.09 15.49 31.60
C ARG A 146 -3.93 16.60 32.22
N THR A 147 -5.03 17.00 31.58
CA THR A 147 -5.93 18.03 32.10
C THR A 147 -6.64 17.58 33.39
N TRP A 148 -6.99 16.29 33.50
CA TRP A 148 -7.68 15.72 34.66
C TRP A 148 -6.76 15.35 35.85
N ARG A 149 -5.43 15.46 35.71
CA ARG A 149 -4.45 15.26 36.80
C ARG A 149 -4.05 16.56 37.51
N LYS A 150 -4.70 17.67 37.18
CA LYS A 150 -4.74 18.91 37.98
C LYS A 150 -6.03 18.95 38.77
#